data_AF-A0A4U0X309-F1
#
_entry.id   AF-A0A4U0X309-F1
#
_cell.length_a   1.000
_cell.length_b   1.000
_cell.length_c   1.000
_cell.angle_alpha   90.00
_cell.angle_beta   90.00
_cell.angle_gamma   90.00
#
_symmetry.space_group_name_H-M   'P 1'
#
loop_
_entity.id
_entity.type
_entity.pdbx_description
1 polymer ?
#
loop_
_entity_poly.entity_id
_entity_poly.type
_entity_poly.pdbx_seq_one_letter_code
_entity_poly.pdbx_strand_id
1 'polypeptide(L)'
;MVGANNGLVFQPSNIQAAPGSMIEFQFTSRNHSVVQADFASPCVPIEQVSSEYAGFYSGFMPVAAGSNTMPKFTIMVPDTEPIYYYCSQGEHCQAGMVGAINAPTTGNTTAAFAAAAKQAPANVSPKGPNANSTLAVGSSSAAASTTAA
;
A
#
# COMPACT_ATOMS: atom_id res chain seq x y z
N MET A 1 6.45 3.09 -7.87
CA MET A 1 7.64 2.81 -7.04
C MET A 1 7.34 3.09 -5.58
N VAL A 2 7.86 2.25 -4.68
CA VAL A 2 7.78 2.41 -3.22
C VAL A 2 9.20 2.63 -2.68
N GLY A 3 9.40 3.68 -1.89
CA GLY A 3 10.71 4.00 -1.32
C GLY A 3 11.71 4.59 -2.31
N ALA A 4 11.23 5.30 -3.34
CA ALA A 4 12.12 5.88 -4.36
C ALA A 4 13.16 6.83 -3.73
N ASN A 5 14.40 6.79 -4.24
CA ASN A 5 15.52 7.59 -3.74
C ASN A 5 15.75 7.48 -2.22
N ASN A 6 15.52 6.29 -1.66
CA ASN A 6 15.68 6.04 -0.23
C ASN A 6 14.74 6.88 0.68
N GLY A 7 13.63 7.38 0.13
CA GLY A 7 12.68 8.28 0.80
C GLY A 7 11.38 7.61 1.26
N LEU A 8 10.58 8.35 2.03
CA LEU A 8 9.26 7.92 2.51
C LEU A 8 8.17 8.29 1.51
N VAL A 9 8.19 7.65 0.33
CA VAL A 9 7.37 8.08 -0.81
C VAL A 9 6.80 6.94 -1.63
N PHE A 10 5.57 7.15 -2.12
CA PHE A 10 5.01 6.45 -3.27
C PHE A 10 5.16 7.34 -4.50
N GLN A 11 5.81 6.85 -5.55
CA GLN A 11 6.09 7.62 -6.76
C GLN A 11 5.55 6.91 -8.02
N PRO A 12 4.65 7.55 -8.80
CA PRO A 12 3.95 8.80 -8.46
C PRO A 12 3.02 8.61 -7.25
N SER A 13 2.67 9.70 -6.56
CA SER A 13 1.77 9.66 -5.40
C SER A 13 0.30 9.54 -5.79
N ASN A 14 -0.06 9.86 -7.04
CA ASN A 14 -1.35 9.59 -7.64
C ASN A 14 -1.15 8.99 -9.03
N ILE A 15 -1.90 7.95 -9.38
CA ILE A 15 -1.89 7.37 -10.71
C ILE A 15 -3.33 7.26 -11.23
N GLN A 16 -3.53 7.56 -12.51
CA GLN A 16 -4.82 7.37 -13.19
C GLN A 16 -4.81 6.04 -13.92
N ALA A 17 -5.82 5.22 -13.72
CA ALA A 17 -5.92 3.87 -14.29
C ALA A 17 -7.38 3.48 -14.56
N ALA A 18 -7.62 2.81 -15.68
CA ALA A 18 -8.95 2.32 -16.02
C ALA A 18 -9.30 1.06 -15.19
N PRO A 19 -10.61 0.78 -14.99
CA PRO A 19 -11.06 -0.49 -14.41
C PRO A 19 -10.43 -1.70 -15.12
N GLY A 20 -10.04 -2.72 -14.35
CA GLY A 20 -9.33 -3.91 -14.82
C GLY A 20 -7.81 -3.74 -14.99
N SER A 21 -7.28 -2.52 -14.84
CA SER A 21 -5.82 -2.31 -14.84
C SER A 21 -5.17 -2.97 -13.63
N MET A 22 -3.94 -3.46 -13.80
CA MET A 22 -3.12 -3.95 -12.70
C MET A 22 -2.09 -2.89 -12.29
N ILE A 23 -2.09 -2.50 -11.01
CA ILE A 23 -1.08 -1.59 -10.45
C ILE A 23 -0.04 -2.42 -9.71
N GLU A 24 1.22 -2.36 -10.19
CA GLU A 24 2.36 -3.02 -9.56
C GLU A 24 3.17 -2.02 -8.71
N PHE A 25 3.22 -2.28 -7.41
CA PHE A 25 4.07 -1.59 -6.46
C PHE A 25 5.42 -2.29 -6.40
N GLN A 26 6.46 -1.64 -6.93
CA GLN A 26 7.84 -2.11 -6.86
C GLN A 26 8.58 -1.43 -5.70
N PHE A 27 9.06 -2.21 -4.75
CA PHE A 27 9.77 -1.75 -3.56
C PHE A 27 11.27 -1.66 -3.85
N THR A 28 11.88 -0.51 -3.57
CA THR A 28 13.25 -0.20 -4.03
C THR A 28 14.25 0.07 -2.93
N SER A 29 13.80 0.35 -1.71
CA SER A 29 14.69 0.63 -0.60
C SER A 29 13.96 0.45 0.73
N ARG A 30 14.73 0.31 1.79
CA ARG A 30 14.27 0.27 3.19
C ARG A 30 13.14 -0.74 3.39
N ASN A 31 12.28 -0.52 4.38
CA ASN A 31 11.13 -1.36 4.64
C ASN A 31 9.86 -0.53 4.56
N HIS A 32 8.95 -0.94 3.68
CA HIS A 32 7.69 -0.25 3.45
C HIS A 32 6.57 -1.27 3.27
N SER A 33 5.35 -0.76 3.29
CA SER A 33 4.12 -1.50 3.04
C SER A 33 3.17 -0.65 2.20
N VAL A 34 2.16 -1.30 1.61
CA VAL A 34 1.02 -0.68 0.97
C VAL A 34 -0.22 -1.23 1.66
N VAL A 35 -0.99 -0.37 2.32
CA VAL A 35 -2.24 -0.71 3.00
C VAL A 35 -3.35 0.18 2.46
N GLN A 36 -4.48 -0.40 2.08
CA GLN A 36 -5.66 0.38 1.68
C GLN A 36 -6.26 1.13 2.87
N ALA A 37 -6.66 2.37 2.65
CA ALA A 37 -7.33 3.21 3.64
C ALA A 37 -8.62 3.81 3.06
N ASP A 38 -9.52 4.18 3.96
CA ASP A 38 -10.58 5.12 3.66
C ASP A 38 -10.02 6.56 3.67
N PHE A 39 -10.58 7.45 2.84
CA PHE A 39 -10.13 8.84 2.75
C PHE A 39 -10.24 9.58 4.09
N ALA A 40 -11.34 9.36 4.84
CA ALA A 40 -11.59 10.05 6.10
C ALA A 40 -10.79 9.48 7.27
N SER A 41 -10.23 8.28 7.11
CA SER A 41 -9.45 7.58 8.14
C SER A 41 -8.05 7.19 7.63
N PRO A 42 -7.17 8.17 7.31
CA PRO A 42 -5.81 7.86 6.92
C PRO A 42 -5.07 7.12 8.04
N CYS A 43 -4.07 6.33 7.67
CA CYS A 43 -3.22 5.55 8.59
C CYS A 43 -3.97 4.46 9.39
N VAL A 44 -5.21 4.15 9.01
CA VAL A 44 -6.01 3.04 9.54
C VAL A 44 -6.40 2.13 8.38
N PRO A 45 -6.29 0.80 8.51
CA PRO A 45 -6.71 -0.12 7.46
C PRO A 45 -8.21 0.03 7.17
N ILE A 46 -8.57 0.05 5.89
CA ILE A 46 -9.97 0.28 5.47
C ILE A 46 -10.93 -0.75 6.09
N GLU A 47 -10.48 -1.99 6.29
CA GLU A 47 -11.29 -3.07 6.88
C GLU A 47 -11.62 -2.86 8.37
N GLN A 48 -10.96 -1.92 9.04
CA GLN A 48 -11.28 -1.54 10.43
C GLN A 48 -12.31 -0.42 10.52
N VAL A 49 -12.54 0.31 9.43
CA VAL A 49 -13.44 1.48 9.39
C VAL A 49 -14.65 1.26 8.48
N SER A 50 -14.61 0.27 7.60
CA SER A 50 -15.75 -0.16 6.79
C SER A 50 -15.82 -1.68 6.72
N SER A 51 -17.02 -2.22 6.96
CA SER A 51 -17.31 -3.65 6.78
C SER A 51 -17.52 -4.05 5.32
N GLU A 52 -17.60 -3.10 4.40
CA GLU A 52 -17.83 -3.35 2.97
C GLU A 52 -16.54 -3.71 2.23
N TYR A 53 -15.40 -3.27 2.75
CA TYR A 53 -14.10 -3.46 2.11
C TYR A 53 -13.23 -4.40 2.93
N ALA A 54 -12.79 -5.50 2.31
CA ALA A 54 -11.77 -6.37 2.89
C ALA A 54 -10.36 -5.73 2.90
N GLY A 55 -10.17 -4.64 2.15
CA GLY A 55 -8.90 -3.94 2.00
C GLY A 55 -7.86 -4.69 1.17
N PHE A 56 -6.67 -4.11 1.05
CA PHE A 56 -5.46 -4.83 0.62
C PHE A 56 -4.27 -4.48 1.52
N TYR A 57 -3.37 -5.44 1.70
CA TYR A 57 -2.12 -5.24 2.44
C TYR A 57 -0.97 -6.06 1.84
N SER A 58 0.09 -5.37 1.43
CA SER A 58 1.29 -6.01 0.88
C SER A 58 2.09 -6.84 1.89
N GLY A 59 1.88 -6.66 3.19
CA GLY A 59 2.93 -6.97 4.17
C GLY A 59 4.06 -5.95 4.12
N PHE A 60 5.05 -6.12 4.99
CA PHE A 60 6.30 -5.36 4.94
C PHE A 60 7.26 -5.97 3.92
N MET A 61 7.81 -5.12 3.06
CA MET A 61 8.66 -5.49 1.93
C MET A 61 10.06 -4.85 2.09
N PRO A 62 10.98 -5.49 2.85
CA PRO A 62 12.30 -4.94 3.08
C PRO A 62 13.21 -5.09 1.86
N VAL A 63 13.98 -4.05 1.56
CA VAL A 63 14.97 -3.99 0.50
C VAL A 63 16.27 -3.44 1.06
N ALA A 64 17.30 -4.29 1.09
CA ALA A 64 18.63 -3.91 1.54
C ALA A 64 19.30 -2.90 0.59
N ALA A 65 20.17 -2.05 1.13
CA ALA A 65 20.97 -1.14 0.31
C ALA A 65 21.83 -1.93 -0.70
N GLY A 66 21.79 -1.53 -1.96
CA GLY A 66 22.51 -2.23 -3.05
C GLY A 66 21.86 -3.55 -3.50
N SER A 67 20.66 -3.88 -3.04
CA SER A 67 19.90 -5.04 -3.53
C SER A 67 19.55 -4.88 -5.02
N ASN A 68 19.74 -5.96 -5.78
CA ASN A 68 19.22 -6.08 -7.15
C ASN A 68 17.82 -6.70 -7.20
N THR A 69 17.30 -7.16 -6.06
CA THR A 69 15.96 -7.72 -5.93
C THR A 69 15.01 -6.64 -5.42
N MET A 70 13.91 -6.45 -6.15
CA MET A 70 12.83 -5.52 -5.82
C MET A 70 11.54 -6.32 -5.62
N PRO A 71 11.06 -6.48 -4.37
CA PRO A 71 9.76 -7.09 -4.10
C PRO A 71 8.65 -6.35 -4.85
N LYS A 72 7.61 -7.09 -5.19
CA LYS A 72 6.47 -6.58 -5.96
C LYS A 72 5.16 -6.97 -5.29
N PHE A 73 4.22 -6.05 -5.33
CA PHE A 73 2.85 -6.25 -4.88
C PHE A 73 1.90 -5.71 -5.93
N THR A 74 0.91 -6.50 -6.34
CA THR A 74 0.02 -6.11 -7.43
C THR A 74 -1.43 -6.14 -6.98
N ILE A 75 -2.17 -5.09 -7.35
CA ILE A 75 -3.63 -5.00 -7.14
C ILE A 75 -4.33 -4.75 -8.47
N MET A 76 -5.57 -5.17 -8.57
CA MET A 76 -6.47 -4.81 -9.67
C MET A 76 -7.23 -3.54 -9.30
N VAL A 77 -7.43 -2.66 -10.27
CA VAL A 77 -8.33 -1.50 -10.16
C VAL A 77 -9.76 -1.98 -10.45
N PRO A 78 -10.67 -2.01 -9.47
CA PRO A 78 -12.00 -2.59 -9.67
C PRO A 78 -12.90 -1.71 -10.54
N ASP A 79 -12.80 -0.39 -10.37
CA ASP A 79 -13.67 0.61 -10.98
C ASP A 79 -12.94 1.97 -11.07
N THR A 80 -13.68 3.04 -11.36
CA THR A 80 -13.12 4.40 -11.46
C THR A 80 -13.10 5.15 -10.12
N GLU A 81 -13.52 4.53 -9.03
CA GLU A 81 -13.52 5.19 -7.72
C GLU A 81 -12.10 5.38 -7.19
N PRO A 82 -11.84 6.45 -6.42
CA PRO A 82 -10.52 6.67 -5.83
C PRO A 82 -10.15 5.59 -4.80
N ILE A 83 -8.92 5.08 -4.90
CA ILE A 83 -8.33 4.19 -3.89
C ILE A 83 -7.24 4.97 -3.18
N TYR A 84 -7.29 5.05 -1.85
CA TYR A 84 -6.24 5.64 -1.03
C TYR A 84 -5.46 4.55 -0.30
N TYR A 85 -4.16 4.79 -0.12
CA TYR A 85 -3.29 3.85 0.56
C TYR A 85 -2.14 4.56 1.28
N TYR A 86 -1.56 3.86 2.25
CA TYR A 86 -0.48 4.37 3.09
C TYR A 86 0.56 3.31 3.40
N CYS A 87 1.71 3.75 3.92
CA CYS A 87 2.69 2.87 4.53
C CYS A 87 2.47 2.80 6.05
N SER A 88 2.25 1.59 6.55
CA SER A 88 1.97 1.31 7.97
C SER A 88 3.23 1.14 8.84
N GLN A 89 4.43 1.37 8.28
CA GLN A 89 5.70 1.26 9.01
C GLN A 89 5.92 2.49 9.89
N GLY A 90 6.05 2.29 11.20
CA GLY A 90 6.36 3.37 12.15
C GLY A 90 5.42 4.57 11.96
N GLU A 91 5.97 5.77 11.83
CA GLU A 91 5.21 7.00 11.54
C GLU A 91 5.25 7.41 10.06
N HIS A 92 5.53 6.47 9.13
CA HIS A 92 5.66 6.81 7.71
C HIS A 92 4.39 7.46 7.14
N CYS A 93 3.21 6.99 7.53
CA CYS A 93 1.95 7.57 7.09
C CYS A 93 1.83 9.03 7.52
N GLN A 94 2.07 9.32 8.80
CA GLN A 94 2.05 10.69 9.34
C GLN A 94 3.19 11.56 8.77
N ALA A 95 4.31 10.95 8.37
CA ALA A 95 5.37 11.64 7.63
C ALA A 95 4.98 11.97 6.17
N GLY A 96 3.79 11.56 5.73
CA GLY A 96 3.26 11.85 4.39
C GLY A 96 3.45 10.72 3.38
N MET A 97 3.84 9.52 3.81
CA MET A 97 3.96 8.35 2.94
C MET A 97 2.57 7.75 2.67
N VAL A 98 1.82 8.46 1.85
CA VAL A 98 0.50 8.09 1.35
C VAL A 98 0.45 8.23 -0.18
N GLY A 99 -0.48 7.52 -0.80
CA GLY A 99 -0.72 7.63 -2.23
C GLY A 99 -2.18 7.34 -2.57
N ALA A 100 -2.50 7.51 -3.85
CA ALA A 100 -3.81 7.21 -4.38
C ALA A 100 -3.75 6.64 -5.79
N ILE A 101 -4.85 5.99 -6.19
CA ILE A 101 -5.21 5.68 -7.56
C ILE A 101 -6.52 6.40 -7.84
N ASN A 102 -6.63 7.03 -9.00
CA ASN A 102 -7.83 7.75 -9.45
C ASN A 102 -8.31 8.86 -8.51
N ALA A 103 -7.44 9.43 -7.66
CA ALA A 103 -7.85 10.57 -6.82
C ALA A 103 -8.20 11.79 -7.69
N PRO A 104 -9.27 12.52 -7.35
CA PRO A 104 -9.70 13.72 -8.06
C PRO A 104 -8.68 14.86 -7.91
N THR A 105 -8.81 15.87 -8.78
CA THR A 105 -7.97 17.08 -8.76
C THR A 105 -8.42 18.12 -7.74
N THR A 106 -9.64 17.98 -7.19
CA THR A 106 -10.22 18.88 -6.18
C THR A 106 -10.97 18.08 -5.12
N GLY A 107 -11.15 18.65 -3.92
CA GLY A 107 -11.81 17.95 -2.81
C GLY A 107 -10.92 16.87 -2.22
N ASN A 108 -11.29 15.60 -2.43
CA ASN A 108 -10.57 14.43 -1.89
C ASN A 108 -9.26 14.14 -2.66
N THR A 109 -8.40 15.14 -2.79
CA THR A 109 -7.13 14.99 -3.51
C THR A 109 -6.12 14.17 -2.72
N THR A 110 -5.11 13.62 -3.38
CA THR A 110 -3.97 12.98 -2.68
C THR A 110 -3.28 13.94 -1.71
N ALA A 111 -3.22 15.24 -2.03
CA ALA A 111 -2.63 16.24 -1.14
C ALA A 111 -3.49 16.46 0.12
N ALA A 112 -4.82 16.46 -0.01
CA ALA A 112 -5.73 16.52 1.12
C ALA A 112 -5.61 15.27 2.00
N PHE A 113 -5.50 14.09 1.39
CA PHE A 113 -5.26 12.84 2.10
C PHE A 113 -3.93 12.87 2.88
N ALA A 114 -2.85 13.36 2.26
CA ALA A 114 -1.55 13.53 2.93
C ALA A 114 -1.59 14.55 4.07
N ALA A 115 -2.38 15.63 3.93
CA ALA A 115 -2.56 16.61 5.00
C ALA A 115 -3.33 16.02 6.19
N ALA A 116 -4.37 15.22 5.94
CA ALA A 116 -5.10 14.50 6.98
C ALA A 116 -4.24 13.45 7.67
N ALA A 117 -3.43 12.69 6.91
CA ALA A 117 -2.53 11.67 7.43
C ALA A 117 -1.52 12.22 8.45
N LYS A 118 -0.99 13.43 8.23
CA LYS A 118 -0.11 14.13 9.18
C LYS A 118 -0.73 14.37 10.55
N GLN A 119 -2.06 14.40 10.63
CA GLN A 119 -2.81 14.61 11.86
C GLN A 119 -3.36 13.30 12.45
N ALA A 120 -3.10 12.15 11.81
CA ALA A 120 -3.59 10.87 12.29
C ALA A 120 -2.94 10.52 13.64
N PRO A 121 -3.73 10.13 14.66
CA PRO A 121 -3.22 9.88 16.00
C PRO A 121 -2.37 8.61 16.11
N ALA A 122 -2.47 7.71 15.13
CA ALA A 122 -1.75 6.44 15.09
C ALA A 122 -1.52 5.99 13.65
N ASN A 123 -0.56 5.07 13.47
CA ASN A 123 -0.36 4.33 12.23
C ASN A 123 -0.59 2.85 12.51
N VAL A 124 -1.66 2.30 11.96
CA VAL A 124 -2.12 0.95 12.30
C VAL A 124 -1.70 0.00 11.19
N SER A 125 -1.10 -1.14 11.56
CA SER A 125 -0.83 -2.21 10.59
C SER A 125 -1.94 -3.27 10.64
N PRO A 126 -2.38 -3.81 9.50
CA PRO A 126 -3.24 -5.00 9.48
C PRO A 126 -2.55 -6.21 10.11
N LYS A 127 -3.33 -7.18 10.60
CA LYS A 127 -2.81 -8.37 11.32
C LYS A 127 -2.09 -9.39 10.42
N GLY A 128 -2.17 -9.25 9.09
CA GLY A 128 -1.46 -10.10 8.12
C GLY A 128 -1.87 -9.73 6.69
N PRO A 129 -1.06 -10.05 5.66
CA PRO A 129 -1.42 -9.79 4.27
C PRO A 129 -2.72 -10.54 3.93
N ASN A 130 -3.66 -9.87 3.27
CA ASN A 130 -4.96 -10.44 2.94
C ASN A 130 -4.99 -10.97 1.49
N ALA A 131 -5.78 -12.02 1.26
CA ALA A 131 -5.72 -12.86 0.05
C ALA A 131 -6.21 -12.18 -1.25
N ASN A 132 -6.72 -10.93 -1.20
CA ASN A 132 -7.24 -10.22 -2.37
C ASN A 132 -6.14 -9.56 -3.22
N SER A 133 -4.89 -10.02 -3.07
CA SER A 133 -3.73 -9.44 -3.73
C SER A 133 -2.71 -10.51 -4.05
N THR A 134 -2.20 -10.51 -5.27
CA THR A 134 -1.18 -11.48 -5.71
C THR A 134 0.20 -10.96 -5.36
N LEU A 135 0.87 -11.65 -4.44
CA LEU A 135 2.27 -11.42 -4.11
C LEU A 135 3.14 -12.10 -5.18
N ALA A 136 3.67 -11.32 -6.11
CA ALA A 136 4.70 -11.81 -7.04
C ALA A 136 6.06 -11.75 -6.34
N VAL A 137 6.31 -12.72 -5.46
CA VAL A 137 7.66 -12.96 -4.93
C VAL A 137 8.52 -13.56 -6.04
N GLY A 138 9.55 -12.85 -6.47
CA GLY A 138 10.60 -13.42 -7.32
C GLY A 138 11.19 -14.63 -6.60
N SER A 139 10.96 -15.82 -7.15
CA SER A 139 11.19 -17.09 -6.47
C SER A 139 12.63 -17.29 -6.01
N SER A 140 12.78 -17.72 -4.75
CA SER A 140 13.65 -18.83 -4.38
C SER A 140 12.95 -19.63 -3.28
N SER A 141 12.82 -20.92 -3.52
CA SER A 141 11.91 -21.91 -2.93
C SER A 141 11.87 -22.01 -1.40
N ALA A 142 10.68 -22.23 -0.85
CA ALA A 142 10.45 -23.26 0.17
C ALA A 142 8.97 -23.68 0.13
N ALA A 143 8.74 -24.92 -0.29
CA ALA A 143 7.46 -25.59 -0.17
C ALA A 143 7.18 -25.89 1.31
N ALA A 144 6.02 -25.47 1.82
CA ALA A 144 5.49 -25.96 3.09
C ALA A 144 4.35 -26.93 2.79
N SER A 145 4.68 -28.21 2.88
CA SER A 145 3.77 -29.35 2.77
C SER A 145 2.71 -29.31 3.86
N THR A 146 1.48 -29.59 3.46
CA THR A 146 0.36 -29.96 4.33
C THR A 146 0.62 -31.31 4.98
N THR A 147 0.54 -31.39 6.30
CA THR A 147 0.21 -32.64 7.00
C THR A 147 -0.79 -32.34 8.12
N ALA A 148 -2.04 -32.75 7.92
CA ALA A 148 -3.02 -32.89 8.98
C ALA A 148 -2.88 -34.30 9.56
N ALA A 149 -2.95 -34.40 10.89
CA ALA A 149 -3.16 -35.63 11.64
C ALA A 149 -4.45 -35.48 12.45
#